data_AF-A0A5D0WWR0-F1
#
_entry.id   AF-A0A5D0WWR0-F1
#
_cell.length_a   1.000
_cell.length_b   1.000
_cell.length_c   1.000
_cell.angle_alpha   90.00
_cell.angle_beta   90.00
_cell.angle_gamma   90.00
#
_symmetry.space_group_name_H-M   'P 1'
#
loop_
_entity.id
_entity.type
_entity.pdbx_description
1 polymer ?
#
loop_
_entity_poly.entity_id
_entity_poly.type
_entity_poly.pdbx_seq_one_letter_code
_entity_poly.pdbx_strand_id
1 'polypeptide(L)' 'MPSPADVKALRDKYILNPPEGISPDEIRRMSVDDLLDMDYFLHEDDDLFNDAFFDDDLFF' A
#
# COMPACT_ATOMS: atom_id res chain seq x y z
N MET A 1 -2.97 10.11 -12.29
CA MET A 1 -1.95 10.49 -11.27
C MET A 1 -2.67 10.55 -9.93
N PRO A 2 -2.18 9.85 -8.91
CA PRO A 2 -2.79 9.89 -7.58
C PRO A 2 -2.82 11.34 -7.06
N SER A 3 -3.83 11.68 -6.28
CA SER A 3 -3.92 13.02 -5.71
C SER A 3 -2.87 13.17 -4.58
N PRO A 4 -2.39 14.39 -4.29
CA PRO A 4 -1.47 14.61 -3.17
C PRO A 4 -2.02 14.16 -1.81
N ALA A 5 -3.34 14.10 -1.66
CA ALA A 5 -4.00 13.60 -0.46
C ALA A 5 -3.85 12.07 -0.30
N ASP A 6 -3.92 11.34 -1.41
CA ASP A 6 -3.79 9.88 -1.43
C ASP A 6 -2.37 9.46 -1.01
N VAL A 7 -1.36 10.15 -1.52
CA VAL A 7 0.06 9.91 -1.18
C VAL A 7 0.33 10.14 0.31
N LYS A 8 -0.30 11.15 0.91
CA LYS A 8 -0.14 11.41 2.35
C LYS A 8 -0.79 10.29 3.18
N ALA A 9 -2.00 9.88 2.84
CA ALA A 9 -2.68 8.78 3.53
C ALA A 9 -1.90 7.48 3.43
N LEU A 10 -1.33 7.22 2.25
CA LEU A 10 -0.47 6.08 2.00
C LEU A 10 0.79 6.10 2.86
N ARG A 11 1.43 7.27 2.98
CA ARG A 11 2.59 7.44 3.86
C ARG A 11 2.25 7.18 5.31
N ASP A 12 1.11 7.68 5.79
CA ASP A 12 0.65 7.47 7.17
C ASP A 12 0.36 5.98 7.44
N LYS A 13 -0.25 5.25 6.48
CA LYS A 13 -0.47 3.79 6.54
C LYS A 13 0.83 3.03 6.76
N TYR A 14 1.84 3.32 5.95
CA TYR A 14 3.12 2.61 6.02
C TYR A 14 4.01 3.06 7.19
N ILE A 15 3.90 4.30 7.66
CA ILE A 15 4.56 4.70 8.92
C ILE A 15 4.01 3.93 10.12
N LEU A 16 2.69 3.71 10.15
CA LEU A 16 2.02 2.98 11.23
C LEU A 16 2.35 1.48 11.20
N ASN A 17 2.42 0.90 10.00
CA ASN A 17 2.77 -0.49 9.79
C ASN A 17 3.78 -0.61 8.62
N PRO A 18 5.09 -0.47 8.89
CA PRO A 18 6.09 -0.49 7.83
C PRO A 18 6.25 -1.89 7.23
N PRO A 19 6.53 -2.00 5.91
CA PRO A 19 6.86 -3.27 5.27
C PRO A 19 8.10 -3.92 5.89
N GLU A 20 8.21 -5.25 5.75
CA GLU A 20 9.38 -5.97 6.24
C GLU A 20 10.67 -5.43 5.60
N GLY A 21 11.70 -5.20 6.43
CA GLY A 21 12.98 -4.67 5.98
C GLY A 21 13.02 -3.15 5.77
N ILE A 22 11.94 -2.43 6.09
CA ILE A 22 11.88 -0.96 6.02
C ILE A 22 11.49 -0.40 7.39
N SER A 23 12.12 0.70 7.81
CA SER A 23 11.76 1.42 9.03
C SER A 23 10.79 2.57 8.77
N PRO A 24 9.94 2.97 9.74
CA PRO A 24 9.02 4.10 9.58
C PRO A 24 9.72 5.42 9.22
N ASP A 25 10.95 5.62 9.70
CA ASP A 25 11.74 6.82 9.39
C ASP A 25 12.26 6.83 7.96
N GLU A 26 12.50 5.67 7.34
CA GLU A 26 12.79 5.56 5.91
C GLU A 26 11.57 5.93 5.08
N ILE A 27 10.37 5.46 5.48
CA ILE A 27 9.10 5.79 4.80
C ILE A 27 8.78 7.28 4.89
N ARG A 28 9.15 7.95 5.98
CA ARG A 28 9.07 9.43 6.10
C ARG A 28 9.99 10.17 5.13
N ARG A 29 11.07 9.53 4.66
CA ARG A 29 12.07 10.13 3.77
C ARG A 29 11.93 9.70 2.30
N MET A 30 11.19 8.63 2.02
CA MET A 30 10.90 8.18 0.65
C MET A 30 10.31 9.31 -0.18
N SER A 31 10.63 9.32 -1.48
CA SER A 31 9.96 10.21 -2.42
C SER A 31 8.51 9.79 -2.64
N VAL A 32 7.74 10.60 -3.36
CA VAL A 32 6.38 10.21 -3.78
C VAL A 32 6.46 9.00 -4.72
N ASP A 33 7.38 9.02 -5.67
CA ASP A 33 7.53 7.96 -6.67
C ASP A 33 7.96 6.65 -6.01
N ASP A 34 8.96 6.66 -5.11
CA ASP A 34 9.39 5.45 -4.39
C ASP A 34 8.26 4.84 -3.55
N LEU A 35 7.43 5.69 -2.94
CA LEU A 35 6.31 5.25 -2.12
C LEU A 35 5.21 4.60 -2.96
N LEU A 36 4.97 5.12 -4.16
CA LEU A 36 3.98 4.59 -5.11
C LEU A 36 4.47 3.30 -5.77
N ASP A 37 5.75 3.23 -6.14
CA ASP A 37 6.35 2.01 -6.70
C ASP A 37 6.32 0.87 -5.68
N MET A 38 6.59 1.18 -4.41
CA MET A 38 6.48 0.21 -3.32
C MET A 38 5.03 -0.22 -3.08
N ASP A 39 4.08 0.72 -3.06
CA ASP A 39 2.66 0.41 -2.90
C ASP A 39 2.13 -0.47 -4.02
N TYR A 40 2.51 -0.17 -5.26
CA TYR A 40 2.21 -1.01 -6.42
C TYR A 40 2.81 -2.40 -6.26
N PHE A 41 4.09 -2.54 -5.91
CA PHE A 41 4.74 -3.85 -5.75
C PHE A 41 4.10 -4.69 -4.62
N LEU A 42 3.63 -4.04 -3.55
CA LEU A 42 3.01 -4.73 -2.41
C LEU A 42 1.55 -5.15 -2.66
N HIS A 43 0.84 -4.45 -3.56
CA HIS A 43 -0.54 -4.74 -3.91
C HIS A 43 -0.69 -5.26 -5.35
N GLU A 44 0.42 -5.58 -6.04
CA GLU A 44 0.43 -6.10 -7.42
C GLU A 44 -0.39 -7.39 -7.54
N ASP A 45 -0.42 -8.20 -6.47
CA ASP A 45 -1.26 -9.39 -6.37
C ASP A 45 -2.69 -9.07 -5.89
N ASP A 46 -2.88 -8.08 -5.01
CA ASP A 46 -4.19 -7.70 -4.48
C ASP A 46 -5.12 -7.19 -5.60
N ASP A 47 -4.61 -6.43 -6.57
CA ASP A 47 -5.40 -5.97 -7.73
C ASP A 47 -5.85 -7.12 -8.65
N LEU A 48 -5.17 -8.27 -8.61
CA LEU A 48 -5.57 -9.48 -9.34
C LEU A 48 -6.71 -10.23 -8.63
N PHE A 49 -6.88 -10.03 -7.32
CA PHE A 49 -7.91 -10.67 -6.49
C PHE A 49 -9.06 -9.71 -6.10
N ASN A 50 -8.88 -8.40 -6.20
CA ASN A 50 -9.87 -7.41 -5.72
C ASN A 50 -11.10 -7.22 -6.62
N ASP A 51 -11.08 -7.74 -7.86
CA ASP A 51 -12.29 -7.81 -8.70
C ASP A 51 -13.05 -9.15 -8.59
N ALA A 52 -12.59 -10.11 -7.75
CA ALA A 52 -13.22 -11.44 -7.66
C ALA A 52 -13.15 -12.18 -6.28
N PHE A 53 -12.76 -11.54 -5.17
CA PHE A 53 -12.63 -12.24 -3.87
C PHE A 53 -13.36 -11.61 -2.67
N PHE A 54 -14.35 -10.74 -2.91
CA PHE A 54 -15.35 -10.37 -1.90
C PHE A 54 -16.74 -10.72 -2.41
N ASP A 55 -17.15 -11.98 -2.21
CA ASP A 55 -18.51 -12.43 -1.89
C ASP A 55 -18.59 -13.95 -2.17
N ASP A 56 -18.17 -14.80 -1.21
CA ASP A 56 -18.99 -15.96 -0.76
C ASP A 56 -18.27 -17.07 0.06
N ASP A 57 -16.95 -17.08 0.30
CA ASP A 57 -16.32 -18.25 0.97
C ASP A 57 -15.90 -18.04 2.45
N LEU A 58 -16.54 -17.11 3.18
CA LEU A 58 -16.40 -17.00 4.65
C LEU A 58 -17.64 -17.44 5.44
N PHE A 59 -18.45 -18.34 4.88
CA PHE A 59 -19.39 -19.17 5.63
C PHE A 59 -19.58 -20.51 4.92
N PHE A 60 -18.83 -21.55 5.30
CA PHE A 60 -19.35 -22.85 5.80
C PHE A 60 -18.22 -23.75 6.30
#